data_AF-A0A537SI13-F1
#
_entry.id   AF-A0A537SI13-F1
#
_cell.length_a   1.000
_cell.length_b   1.000
_cell.length_c   1.000
_cell.angle_alpha   90.00
_cell.angle_beta   90.00
_cell.angle_gamma   90.00
#
_symmetry.space_group_name_H-M   'P 1'
#
loop_
_entity.id
_entity.type
_entity.pdbx_description
1 polymer ?
#
loop_
_entity_poly.entity_id
_entity_poly.type
_entity_poly.pdbx_seq_one_letter_code
_entity_poly.pdbx_strand_id
1 'polypeptide(L)'
;MADSHGGATGTTAHTEADAHGRAFPPFQKETFASQLLSLLIAFVALYLIVSRIALPRVGSLLDARQNAIDTDLAEAQKLRDDSSEALKAYESELAAARSRAQAIGNETREKLNAASEAERKRLEERLSLKLAEAEKSIASTRANAMRNVRGIAAEAASAIVQRLTGVAPDGKSVDSAVDASLKG
;
A
#
# COMPACT_ATOMS: atom_id res chain seq x y z
N MET A 1 5.52 -81.63 90.87
CA MET A 1 4.37 -82.57 90.98
C MET A 1 3.15 -81.74 91.32
N ALA A 2 2.06 -82.00 90.61
CA ALA A 2 0.82 -81.25 90.65
C ALA A 2 0.01 -81.49 91.93
N ASP A 3 -0.73 -80.48 92.36
CA ASP A 3 -1.98 -80.56 93.12
C ASP A 3 -2.64 -79.16 93.08
N SER A 4 -3.94 -78.95 93.07
CA SER A 4 -5.10 -79.56 92.42
C SER A 4 -6.29 -78.63 92.76
N HIS A 5 -7.21 -78.42 91.81
CA HIS A 5 -8.59 -77.89 91.92
C HIS A 5 -8.84 -76.51 92.60
N GLY A 6 -9.61 -75.55 92.06
CA GLY A 6 -10.84 -75.64 91.28
C GLY A 6 -12.03 -75.23 92.16
N GLY A 7 -12.66 -74.07 91.93
CA GLY A 7 -13.94 -73.71 92.56
C GLY A 7 -14.25 -72.20 92.61
N ALA A 8 -15.38 -71.80 92.05
CA ALA A 8 -15.76 -70.45 91.62
C ALA A 8 -16.26 -69.47 92.70
N THR A 9 -16.38 -68.19 92.27
CA THR A 9 -17.39 -67.13 92.58
C THR A 9 -16.85 -65.83 93.17
N GLY A 10 -17.27 -64.69 92.61
CA GLY A 10 -17.25 -63.38 93.28
C GLY A 10 -16.66 -62.21 92.48
N THR A 11 -17.51 -61.54 91.71
CA THR A 11 -17.29 -60.20 91.15
C THR A 11 -17.13 -59.14 92.25
N THR A 12 -16.31 -58.12 91.93
CA THR A 12 -16.18 -56.77 92.53
C THR A 12 -15.62 -56.61 93.95
N ALA A 13 -14.47 -55.91 94.01
CA ALA A 13 -14.11 -55.06 95.14
C ALA A 13 -13.82 -53.65 94.60
N HIS A 14 -14.72 -52.72 94.94
CA HIS A 14 -14.57 -51.28 94.77
C HIS A 14 -13.79 -50.75 95.98
N THR A 15 -12.88 -49.81 95.77
CA THR A 15 -12.38 -48.96 96.87
C THR A 15 -12.82 -47.54 96.57
N GLU A 16 -13.84 -47.11 97.31
CA GLU A 16 -14.29 -45.73 97.43
C GLU A 16 -13.23 -44.91 98.18
N ALA A 17 -12.87 -43.77 97.61
CA ALA A 17 -12.20 -42.68 98.30
C ALA A 17 -13.01 -41.40 98.07
N ASP A 18 -13.22 -40.66 99.15
CA ASP A 18 -14.29 -39.71 99.40
C ASP A 18 -14.56 -38.63 98.32
N ALA A 19 -15.85 -38.52 97.98
CA ALA A 19 -16.40 -37.47 97.14
C ALA A 19 -16.60 -36.16 97.92
N HIS A 20 -15.51 -35.41 98.12
CA HIS A 20 -15.58 -33.99 98.48
C HIS A 20 -15.24 -33.09 97.27
N GLY A 21 -16.29 -32.63 96.57
CA GLY A 21 -16.37 -31.29 95.98
C GLY A 21 -15.32 -30.79 94.97
N ARG A 22 -14.59 -31.64 94.24
CA ARG A 22 -13.62 -31.16 93.23
C ARG A 22 -14.24 -31.15 91.82
N ALA A 23 -14.64 -29.97 91.35
CA ALA A 23 -15.17 -29.75 90.01
C ALA A 23 -14.21 -30.29 88.92
N PHE A 24 -14.78 -30.86 87.85
CA PHE A 24 -14.07 -31.41 86.70
C PHE A 24 -12.97 -30.43 86.24
N PRO A 25 -11.68 -30.84 86.24
CA PRO A 25 -10.54 -29.92 86.08
C PRO A 25 -10.61 -28.91 84.91
N PRO A 26 -11.11 -29.25 83.71
CA PRO A 26 -11.17 -28.28 82.61
C PRO A 26 -12.26 -27.21 82.73
N PHE A 27 -13.17 -27.30 83.71
CA PHE A 27 -14.24 -26.30 83.93
C PHE A 27 -14.05 -25.46 85.20
N GLN A 28 -12.84 -25.47 85.78
CA GLN A 28 -12.51 -24.65 86.94
C GLN A 28 -12.28 -23.19 86.51
N LYS A 29 -13.16 -22.29 86.98
CA LYS A 29 -13.22 -20.88 86.56
C LYS A 29 -11.92 -20.09 86.75
N GLU A 30 -11.13 -20.49 87.75
CA GLU A 30 -9.82 -19.90 88.07
C GLU A 30 -8.79 -20.06 86.95
N THR A 31 -8.94 -21.05 86.07
CA THR A 31 -8.00 -21.29 84.95
C THR A 31 -8.39 -20.60 83.65
N PHE A 32 -9.65 -20.14 83.52
CA PHE A 32 -10.12 -19.47 82.29
C PHE A 32 -9.36 -18.18 82.02
N ALA A 33 -9.02 -17.39 83.05
CA ALA A 33 -8.26 -16.16 82.87
C ALA A 33 -6.88 -16.42 82.25
N SER A 34 -6.18 -17.47 82.69
CA SER A 34 -4.87 -17.86 82.15
C SER A 34 -4.97 -18.41 80.73
N GLN A 35 -5.99 -19.23 80.44
CA GLN A 35 -6.26 -19.72 79.08
C GLN A 35 -6.59 -18.59 78.11
N LEU A 36 -7.42 -17.62 78.52
CA LEU A 36 -7.74 -16.43 77.73
C LEU A 36 -6.51 -15.54 77.52
N LEU A 37 -5.66 -15.37 78.53
CA LEU A 37 -4.41 -14.61 78.41
C LEU A 37 -3.44 -15.29 77.43
N SER A 38 -3.26 -16.61 77.53
CA SER A 38 -2.43 -17.38 76.60
C SER A 38 -2.96 -17.33 75.17
N LEU A 39 -4.29 -17.46 75.00
CA LEU A 39 -4.94 -17.33 73.71
C LEU A 39 -4.76 -15.92 73.12
N LEU A 40 -4.88 -14.87 73.94
CA LEU A 40 -4.66 -13.49 73.52
C LEU A 40 -3.20 -13.29 73.06
N ILE A 41 -2.23 -13.78 73.81
CA ILE A 41 -0.81 -13.71 73.44
C ILE A 41 -0.56 -14.43 72.12
N ALA A 42 -1.05 -15.66 71.97
CA ALA A 42 -0.92 -16.44 70.74
C ALA A 42 -1.61 -15.77 69.55
N PHE A 43 -2.80 -15.20 69.76
CA PHE A 43 -3.55 -14.48 68.73
C PHE A 43 -2.81 -13.21 68.28
N VAL A 44 -2.29 -12.41 69.21
CA VAL A 44 -1.51 -11.22 68.88
C VAL A 44 -0.22 -11.60 68.15
N ALA A 45 0.49 -12.64 68.61
CA ALA A 45 1.69 -13.13 67.93
C ALA A 45 1.38 -13.58 66.49
N LEU A 46 0.31 -14.36 66.29
CA LEU A 46 -0.13 -14.78 64.96
C LEU A 46 -0.56 -13.59 64.09
N TYR A 47 -1.30 -12.64 64.66
CA TYR A 47 -1.76 -11.44 63.96
C TYR A 47 -0.57 -10.63 63.44
N LEU A 48 0.46 -10.42 64.26
CA LEU A 48 1.67 -9.71 63.84
C LEU A 48 2.42 -10.45 62.73
N ILE A 49 2.51 -11.78 62.80
CA ILE A 49 3.13 -12.60 61.73
C ILE A 49 2.36 -12.46 60.42
N VAL A 50 1.03 -12.61 60.45
CA VAL A 50 0.17 -12.51 59.25
C VAL A 50 0.21 -11.10 58.67
N SER A 51 0.07 -10.08 59.53
CA SER A 51 0.12 -8.68 59.14
C SER A 51 1.46 -8.31 58.51
N ARG A 52 2.56 -8.78 59.10
CA ARG A 52 3.91 -8.36 58.69
C ARG A 52 4.55 -9.21 57.60
N ILE A 53 4.07 -10.43 57.36
CA ILE A 53 4.68 -11.38 56.41
C ILE A 53 3.68 -11.86 55.36
N ALA A 54 2.49 -12.32 55.74
CA ALA A 54 1.55 -12.91 54.79
C ALA A 54 0.88 -11.85 53.89
N LEU A 55 0.36 -10.78 54.48
CA LEU A 55 -0.25 -9.67 53.73
C LEU A 55 0.70 -9.00 52.73
N PRO A 56 1.94 -8.60 53.10
CA PRO A 56 2.83 -7.97 52.12
C PRO A 56 3.25 -8.91 50.99
N ARG A 57 3.34 -10.23 51.22
CA ARG A 57 3.60 -11.19 50.14
C ARG A 57 2.47 -11.24 49.12
N VAL A 58 1.21 -11.27 49.58
CA VAL A 58 0.05 -11.26 48.67
C VAL A 58 -0.06 -9.92 47.95
N GLY A 59 0.16 -8.80 48.66
CA GLY A 59 0.21 -7.46 48.06
C GLY A 59 1.26 -7.38 46.95
N SER A 60 2.49 -7.82 47.22
CA SER A 60 3.58 -7.79 46.23
C SER A 60 3.29 -8.59 44.96
N LEU A 61 2.57 -9.71 45.07
CA LEU A 61 2.17 -10.51 43.91
C LEU A 61 1.06 -9.82 43.11
N LEU A 62 0.11 -9.18 43.79
CA LEU A 62 -0.96 -8.44 43.15
C LEU A 62 -0.40 -7.22 42.42
N ASP A 63 0.50 -6.48 43.05
CA ASP A 63 1.23 -5.35 42.46
C ASP A 63 2.05 -5.80 41.26
N ALA A 64 2.77 -6.92 41.36
CA ALA A 64 3.53 -7.47 40.23
C ALA A 64 2.64 -7.82 39.03
N ARG A 65 1.46 -8.40 39.28
CA ARG A 65 0.49 -8.69 38.21
C ARG A 65 -0.10 -7.43 37.60
N GLN A 66 -0.47 -6.47 38.44
CA GLN A 66 -1.00 -5.18 37.98
C GLN A 66 0.03 -4.47 37.11
N ASN A 67 1.28 -4.38 37.56
CA ASN A 67 2.37 -3.77 36.80
C ASN A 67 2.64 -4.49 35.48
N ALA A 68 2.58 -5.83 35.46
CA ALA A 68 2.73 -6.60 34.23
C ALA A 68 1.59 -6.29 33.24
N ILE A 69 0.34 -6.30 33.70
CA ILE A 69 -0.83 -5.96 32.87
C ILE A 69 -0.72 -4.54 32.34
N ASP A 70 -0.38 -3.57 33.19
CA ASP A 70 -0.26 -2.16 32.78
C ASP A 70 0.88 -1.97 31.77
N THR A 71 1.99 -2.69 31.95
CA THR A 71 3.11 -2.68 31.00
C THR A 71 2.70 -3.28 29.65
N ASP A 72 2.05 -4.45 29.67
CA ASP A 72 1.59 -5.14 28.46
C ASP A 72 0.53 -4.30 27.72
N LEU A 73 -0.37 -3.64 28.44
CA LEU A 73 -1.37 -2.73 27.85
C LEU A 73 -0.71 -1.48 27.26
N ALA A 74 0.27 -0.89 27.95
CA ALA A 74 1.01 0.26 27.43
C ALA A 74 1.81 -0.11 26.17
N GLU A 75 2.46 -1.27 26.16
CA GLU A 75 3.19 -1.77 24.99
C GLU A 75 2.23 -2.08 23.83
N ALA A 76 1.10 -2.72 24.10
CA ALA A 76 0.07 -2.98 23.09
C ALA A 76 -0.50 -1.69 22.50
N GLN A 77 -0.75 -0.67 23.34
CA GLN A 77 -1.22 0.64 22.90
C GLN A 77 -0.17 1.31 22.01
N LYS A 78 1.10 1.30 22.44
CA LYS A 78 2.20 1.85 21.64
C LYS A 78 2.33 1.16 20.29
N LEU A 79 2.30 -0.18 20.25
CA LEU A 79 2.38 -0.93 19.00
C LEU A 79 1.19 -0.65 18.08
N ARG A 80 0.00 -0.42 18.63
CA ARG A 80 -1.18 0.02 17.87
C ARG A 80 -1.00 1.41 17.29
N ASP A 81 -0.49 2.34 18.09
CA ASP A 81 -0.25 3.71 17.66
C ASP A 81 0.82 3.75 16.55
N ASP A 82 1.96 3.08 16.75
CA ASP A 82 3.04 2.95 15.77
C ASP A 82 2.52 2.32 14.45
N SER A 83 1.70 1.26 14.55
CA SER A 83 1.09 0.62 13.38
C SER A 83 0.13 1.55 12.66
N SER A 84 -0.66 2.33 13.40
CA SER A 84 -1.62 3.28 12.84
C SER A 84 -0.91 4.45 12.13
N GLU A 85 0.21 4.90 12.68
CA GLU A 85 1.05 5.93 12.09
C GLU A 85 1.72 5.43 10.82
N ALA A 86 2.30 4.23 10.86
CA ALA A 86 2.89 3.58 9.69
C ALA A 86 1.86 3.37 8.58
N LEU A 87 0.64 2.97 8.93
CA LEU A 87 -0.45 2.79 7.96
C LEU A 87 -0.87 4.12 7.33
N LYS A 88 -1.02 5.19 8.12
CA LYS A 88 -1.30 6.53 7.59
C LYS A 88 -0.20 7.04 6.67
N ALA A 89 1.06 6.85 7.05
CA ALA A 89 2.21 7.24 6.23
C ALA A 89 2.21 6.47 4.90
N TYR A 90 2.01 5.15 4.95
CA TYR A 90 1.92 4.30 3.76
C TYR A 90 0.76 4.70 2.84
N GLU A 91 -0.43 4.95 3.38
CA GLU A 91 -1.59 5.39 2.60
C GLU A 91 -1.35 6.76 1.94
N SER A 92 -0.74 7.69 2.66
CA SER A 92 -0.37 9.01 2.15
C SER A 92 0.66 8.90 1.01
N GLU A 93 1.71 8.09 1.19
CA GLU A 93 2.71 7.84 0.17
C GLU A 93 2.12 7.17 -1.07
N LEU A 94 1.21 6.21 -0.88
CA LEU A 94 0.51 5.54 -1.97
C LEU A 94 -0.39 6.52 -2.75
N ALA A 95 -1.12 7.38 -2.05
CA ALA A 95 -1.94 8.43 -2.67
C ALA A 95 -1.06 9.41 -3.46
N ALA A 96 0.05 9.86 -2.88
CA ALA A 96 1.01 10.75 -3.54
C ALA A 96 1.68 10.08 -4.75
N ALA A 97 2.00 8.78 -4.68
CA ALA A 97 2.55 8.02 -5.80
C ALA A 97 1.54 7.89 -6.94
N ARG A 98 0.27 7.57 -6.64
CA ARG A 98 -0.81 7.51 -7.63
C ARG A 98 -1.05 8.86 -8.30
N SER A 99 -1.09 9.93 -7.52
CA SER A 99 -1.23 11.29 -8.05
C SER A 99 -0.07 11.67 -8.96
N ARG A 100 1.18 11.38 -8.55
CA ARG A 100 2.37 11.59 -9.39
C ARG A 100 2.33 10.78 -10.69
N ALA A 101 1.92 9.51 -10.63
CA ALA A 101 1.81 8.68 -11.82
C ALA A 101 0.75 9.23 -12.81
N GLN A 102 -0.40 9.69 -12.31
CA GLN A 102 -1.42 10.33 -13.13
C GLN A 102 -0.91 11.65 -13.74
N ALA A 103 -0.22 12.47 -12.96
CA ALA A 103 0.38 13.72 -13.43
C ALA A 103 1.39 13.47 -14.55
N ILE A 104 2.31 12.52 -14.36
CA ILE A 104 3.30 12.12 -15.39
C ILE A 104 2.59 11.61 -16.65
N GLY A 105 1.55 10.79 -16.49
CA GLY A 105 0.78 10.27 -17.62
C GLY A 105 0.10 11.38 -18.43
N ASN A 106 -0.51 12.36 -17.75
CA ASN A 106 -1.14 13.49 -18.40
C ASN A 106 -0.11 14.41 -19.07
N GLU A 107 0.96 14.78 -18.36
CA GLU A 107 2.04 15.61 -18.89
C GLU A 107 2.69 14.96 -20.12
N THR A 108 2.93 13.65 -20.08
CA THR A 108 3.49 12.91 -21.22
C THR A 108 2.54 12.93 -22.42
N ARG A 109 1.23 12.71 -22.19
CA ARG A 109 0.22 12.79 -23.26
C ARG A 109 0.17 14.18 -23.88
N GLU A 110 0.15 15.23 -23.07
CA GLU A 110 0.16 16.61 -23.55
C GLU A 110 1.41 16.93 -24.36
N LYS A 111 2.60 16.54 -23.87
CA LYS A 111 3.87 16.71 -24.60
C LYS A 111 3.88 15.96 -25.93
N LEU A 112 3.41 14.71 -25.95
CA LEU A 112 3.35 13.89 -27.17
C LEU A 112 2.35 14.45 -28.19
N ASN A 113 1.20 14.93 -27.72
CA ASN A 113 0.20 15.58 -28.58
C ASN A 113 0.78 16.86 -29.19
N ALA A 114 1.40 17.72 -28.38
CA ALA A 114 2.04 18.95 -28.85
C ALA A 114 3.17 18.66 -29.86
N ALA A 115 4.02 17.67 -29.58
CA ALA A 115 5.07 17.24 -30.50
C ALA A 115 4.50 16.68 -31.81
N SER A 116 3.44 15.87 -31.73
CA SER A 116 2.76 15.30 -32.91
C SER A 116 2.11 16.39 -33.77
N GLU A 117 1.46 17.37 -33.15
CA GLU A 117 0.90 18.52 -33.88
C GLU A 117 1.98 19.37 -34.54
N ALA A 118 3.10 19.62 -33.85
CA ALA A 118 4.23 20.36 -34.40
C ALA A 118 4.85 19.63 -35.60
N GLU A 119 5.04 18.33 -35.50
CA GLU A 119 5.59 17.53 -36.61
C GLU A 119 4.59 17.43 -37.77
N ARG A 120 3.28 17.31 -37.48
CA ARG A 120 2.24 17.34 -38.52
C ARG A 120 2.27 18.65 -39.29
N LYS A 121 2.34 19.81 -38.60
CA LYS A 121 2.44 21.13 -39.24
C LYS A 121 3.71 21.25 -40.11
N ARG A 122 4.86 20.80 -39.61
CA ARG A 122 6.12 20.78 -40.38
C ARG A 122 6.01 19.89 -41.62
N LEU A 123 5.36 18.73 -41.50
CA LEU A 123 5.14 17.83 -42.61
C LEU A 123 4.20 18.44 -43.65
N GLU A 124 3.09 19.05 -43.21
CA GLU A 124 2.15 19.77 -44.06
C GLU A 124 2.86 20.90 -44.84
N GLU A 125 3.71 21.69 -44.19
CA GLU A 125 4.53 22.73 -44.84
C GLU A 125 5.52 22.14 -45.86
N ARG A 126 6.21 21.06 -45.52
CA ARG A 126 7.12 20.39 -46.47
C ARG A 126 6.37 19.81 -47.67
N LEU A 127 5.19 19.25 -47.44
CA LEU A 127 4.36 18.69 -48.50
C LEU A 127 3.81 19.79 -49.42
N SER A 128 3.37 20.92 -48.86
CA SER A 128 2.89 22.04 -49.68
C SER A 128 4.00 22.63 -50.55
N LEU A 129 5.23 22.76 -50.01
CA LEU A 129 6.39 23.18 -50.78
C LEU A 129 6.74 22.20 -51.91
N LYS A 130 6.76 20.89 -51.61
CA LYS A 130 7.01 19.85 -52.63
C LYS A 130 5.94 19.83 -53.70
N LEU A 131 4.67 20.02 -53.34
CA LEU A 131 3.57 20.12 -54.30
C LEU A 131 3.75 21.33 -55.21
N ALA A 132 4.06 22.50 -54.66
CA ALA A 132 4.31 23.71 -55.45
C ALA A 132 5.53 23.55 -56.39
N GLU A 133 6.60 22.89 -55.93
CA GLU A 133 7.76 22.59 -56.76
C GLU A 133 7.43 21.61 -57.89
N ALA A 134 6.67 20.55 -57.58
CA ALA A 134 6.22 19.58 -58.57
C ALA A 134 5.30 20.24 -59.62
N GLU A 135 4.36 21.09 -59.20
CA GLU A 135 3.48 21.85 -60.09
C GLU A 135 4.27 22.77 -61.02
N LYS A 136 5.29 23.47 -60.50
CA LYS A 136 6.19 24.30 -61.29
C LYS A 136 6.98 23.47 -62.31
N SER A 137 7.47 22.30 -61.91
CA SER A 137 8.20 21.38 -62.79
C SER A 137 7.30 20.83 -63.91
N ILE A 138 6.06 20.46 -63.58
CA ILE A 138 5.05 20.01 -64.55
C ILE A 138 4.72 21.14 -65.52
N ALA A 139 4.50 22.38 -65.04
CA ALA A 139 4.22 23.54 -65.88
C ALA A 139 5.38 23.85 -66.83
N SER A 140 6.62 23.80 -66.34
CA SER A 140 7.84 23.98 -67.16
C SER A 140 7.95 22.90 -68.23
N THR A 141 7.78 21.62 -67.86
CA THR A 141 7.84 20.49 -68.78
C THR A 141 6.75 20.60 -69.85
N ARG A 142 5.52 20.97 -69.46
CA ARG A 142 4.42 21.23 -70.39
C ARG A 142 4.76 22.35 -71.36
N ALA A 143 5.29 23.48 -70.88
CA ALA A 143 5.68 24.59 -71.74
C ALA A 143 6.77 24.21 -72.73
N ASN A 144 7.75 23.40 -72.31
CA ASN A 144 8.81 22.89 -73.18
C ASN A 144 8.27 21.89 -74.21
N ALA A 145 7.40 20.97 -73.80
CA ALA A 145 6.74 20.04 -74.72
C ALA A 145 5.91 20.79 -75.78
N MET A 146 5.12 21.79 -75.37
CA MET A 146 4.34 22.61 -76.30
C MET A 146 5.23 23.41 -77.27
N ARG A 147 6.38 23.92 -76.81
CA ARG A 147 7.38 24.56 -77.69
C ARG A 147 7.97 23.60 -78.71
N ASN A 148 8.31 22.38 -78.29
CA ASN A 148 8.81 21.35 -79.20
C ASN A 148 7.76 20.95 -80.25
N VAL A 149 6.50 20.79 -79.86
CA VAL A 149 5.39 20.51 -80.78
C VAL A 149 5.23 21.62 -81.81
N ARG A 150 5.28 22.90 -81.37
CA ARG A 150 5.24 24.05 -82.27
C ARG A 150 6.41 24.04 -83.27
N GLY A 151 7.62 23.74 -82.81
CA GLY A 151 8.80 23.61 -83.68
C GLY A 151 8.63 22.52 -84.74
N ILE A 152 8.23 21.31 -84.33
CA ILE A 152 7.95 20.19 -85.25
C ILE A 152 6.86 20.55 -86.25
N ALA A 153 5.79 21.23 -85.81
CA ALA A 153 4.71 21.65 -86.69
C ALA A 153 5.18 22.69 -87.73
N ALA A 154 6.01 23.67 -87.33
CA ALA A 154 6.58 24.66 -88.23
C ALA A 154 7.56 24.05 -89.25
N GLU A 155 8.40 23.11 -88.81
CA GLU A 155 9.30 22.36 -89.69
C GLU A 155 8.52 21.50 -90.69
N ALA A 156 7.52 20.75 -90.22
CA ALA A 156 6.67 19.92 -91.07
C ALA A 156 5.88 20.76 -92.09
N ALA A 157 5.28 21.88 -91.66
CA ALA A 157 4.56 22.80 -92.53
C ALA A 157 5.49 23.41 -93.60
N SER A 158 6.69 23.85 -93.20
CA SER A 158 7.70 24.38 -94.13
C SER A 158 8.12 23.35 -95.17
N ALA A 159 8.38 22.12 -94.73
CA ALA A 159 8.76 21.02 -95.62
C ALA A 159 7.64 20.66 -96.61
N ILE A 160 6.38 20.63 -96.16
CA ILE A 160 5.21 20.38 -97.01
C ILE A 160 5.07 21.48 -98.08
N VAL A 161 5.14 22.76 -97.68
CA VAL A 161 5.02 23.90 -98.61
C VAL A 161 6.16 23.93 -99.61
N GLN A 162 7.40 23.68 -99.18
CA GLN A 162 8.55 23.60 -100.07
C GLN A 162 8.39 22.47 -101.11
N ARG A 163 7.86 21.32 -100.70
CA ARG A 163 7.63 20.18 -101.61
C ARG A 163 6.50 20.45 -102.62
N LEU A 164 5.50 21.24 -102.25
CA LEU A 164 4.36 21.60 -103.12
C LEU A 164 4.67 22.75 -104.08
N THR A 165 5.42 23.76 -103.64
CA THR A 165 5.64 25.00 -104.40
C THR A 165 7.04 25.08 -105.04
N GLY A 166 7.96 24.21 -104.63
CA GLY A 166 9.36 24.21 -105.10
C GLY A 166 10.23 25.32 -104.50
N VAL A 167 9.66 26.20 -103.67
CA VAL A 167 10.36 27.35 -103.05
C VAL A 167 10.24 27.25 -101.53
N ALA A 168 11.32 27.55 -100.81
CA ALA A 168 11.31 27.59 -99.36
C ALA A 168 10.44 28.78 -98.87
N PRO A 169 9.41 28.53 -98.04
CA PRO A 169 8.57 29.60 -97.49
C PRO A 169 9.33 30.46 -96.46
N ASP A 170 8.93 31.72 -96.30
CA ASP A 170 9.49 32.59 -95.28
C ASP A 170 9.13 32.10 -93.87
N GLY A 171 10.15 31.87 -93.02
CA GLY A 171 9.97 31.26 -91.69
C GLY A 171 9.05 32.06 -90.77
N LYS A 172 9.07 33.40 -90.85
CA LYS A 172 8.17 34.25 -90.05
C LYS A 172 6.70 34.08 -90.44
N SER A 173 6.44 33.86 -91.73
CA SER A 173 5.08 33.61 -92.22
C SER A 173 4.55 32.25 -91.75
N VAL A 174 5.40 31.21 -91.77
CA VAL A 174 5.05 29.86 -91.30
C VAL A 174 4.80 29.85 -89.80
N ASP A 175 5.69 30.46 -89.01
CA ASP A 175 5.53 30.55 -87.55
C ASP A 175 4.24 31.29 -87.16
N SER A 176 3.90 32.36 -87.88
CA SER A 176 2.68 33.13 -87.64
C SER A 176 1.42 32.33 -88.00
N ALA A 177 1.45 31.55 -89.08
CA ALA A 177 0.34 30.69 -89.49
C ALA A 177 0.12 29.50 -88.53
N VAL A 178 1.22 28.87 -88.07
CA VAL A 178 1.16 27.81 -87.06
C VAL A 178 0.62 28.37 -85.74
N ASP A 179 1.03 29.57 -85.34
CA ASP A 179 0.50 30.22 -84.14
C ASP A 179 -0.98 30.59 -84.21
N ALA A 180 -1.45 31.01 -85.39
CA ALA A 180 -2.87 31.26 -85.61
C ALA A 180 -3.69 29.96 -85.49
N SER A 181 -3.16 28.84 -85.98
CA SER A 181 -3.78 27.52 -85.91
C SER A 181 -3.79 26.95 -84.47
N LEU A 182 -2.76 27.20 -83.67
CA LEU A 182 -2.68 26.72 -82.28
C LEU A 182 -3.55 27.52 -81.28
N LYS A 183 -4.08 28.68 -81.68
CA LYS A 183 -4.94 29.55 -80.85
C LYS A 183 -6.43 29.44 -81.14
N GLY A 184 -6.81 28.79 -82.25
CA GLY A 184 -8.21 28.49 -82.62
C GLY A 184 -8.66 27.15 -82.07
#